data_AF-A0A7Z9WIR0-F1
#
_entry.id   AF-A0A7Z9WIR0-F1
#
_cell.length_a   1.000
_cell.length_b   1.000
_cell.length_c   1.000
_cell.angle_alpha   90.00
_cell.angle_beta   90.00
_cell.angle_gamma   90.00
#
_symmetry.space_group_name_H-M   'P 1'
#
loop_
_entity.id
_entity.type
_entity.pdbx_description
1 polymer ?
#
loop_
_entity_poly.entity_id
_entity_poly.type
_entity_poly.pdbx_seq_one_letter_code
_entity_poly.pdbx_strand_id
1 'polypeptide(L)'
;MAIGKLGTFVFPAGYYLYLGSALGPGGLEARLARHRRREKRPRWHIDYLLQRAAPVEVWSVASGERLECLWARAARELPGARIPVPGFGSSDCRCPSHLVHFAAKPSPALFAERAGVPRGHFRVRKLSKPRSEE
;
A
#
# COMPACT_ATOMS: atom_id res chain seq x y z
N MET A 1 14.64 -2.56 9.86
CA MET A 1 13.93 -3.79 9.42
C MET A 1 14.37 -4.17 8.03
N ALA A 2 14.64 -5.46 7.78
CA ALA A 2 15.05 -5.96 6.46
C ALA A 2 13.83 -6.17 5.53
N ILE A 3 13.96 -5.79 4.26
CA ILE A 3 12.95 -5.90 3.21
C ILE A 3 13.51 -6.71 2.05
N GLY A 4 13.45 -8.05 2.15
CA GLY A 4 13.94 -8.94 1.10
C GLY A 4 15.33 -8.54 0.59
N LYS A 5 15.46 -8.41 -0.75
CA LYS A 5 16.71 -8.00 -1.41
C LYS A 5 16.99 -6.49 -1.38
N LEU A 6 16.04 -5.66 -0.93
CA LEU A 6 16.26 -4.20 -0.86
C LEU A 6 17.18 -3.80 0.29
N GLY A 7 17.39 -4.67 1.29
CA GLY A 7 18.24 -4.41 2.44
C GLY A 7 17.46 -3.91 3.66
N THR A 8 18.15 -3.18 4.55
CA THR A 8 17.63 -2.77 5.86
C THR A 8 17.31 -1.28 5.89
N PHE A 9 16.11 -0.95 6.35
CA PHE A 9 15.62 0.43 6.43
C PHE A 9 15.01 0.75 7.80
N VAL A 10 14.92 2.04 8.11
CA VAL A 10 14.19 2.57 9.26
C VAL A 10 12.76 2.89 8.84
N PHE A 11 11.80 2.48 9.66
CA PHE A 11 10.38 2.72 9.45
C PHE A 11 9.86 3.54 10.64
N PRO A 12 9.78 4.88 10.52
CA PRO A 12 9.21 5.74 11.56
C PRO A 12 7.76 5.37 11.88
N ALA A 13 7.31 5.72 13.08
CA ALA A 13 5.89 5.63 13.42
C ALA A 13 5.08 6.57 12.52
N GLY A 14 3.95 6.08 12.01
CA GLY A 14 3.13 6.82 11.06
C GLY A 14 2.28 5.89 10.20
N TYR A 15 1.85 6.41 9.07
CA TYR A 15 1.00 5.73 8.10
C TYR A 15 1.79 5.43 6.83
N TYR A 16 1.55 4.25 6.28
CA TYR A 16 2.18 3.77 5.07
C TYR A 16 1.11 3.48 4.03
N LEU A 17 1.15 4.21 2.92
CA LEU A 17 0.31 3.95 1.75
C LEU A 17 1.11 3.09 0.79
N TYR A 18 0.70 1.83 0.65
CA TYR A 18 1.24 0.89 -0.33
C TYR A 18 0.32 0.80 -1.54
N LEU A 19 0.89 0.85 -2.73
CA LEU A 19 0.17 0.85 -3.98
C LEU A 19 0.46 -0.43 -4.76
N GLY A 20 -0.60 -1.08 -5.23
CA GLY A 20 -0.48 -2.38 -5.88
C GLY A 20 -1.76 -2.76 -6.61
N SER A 21 -1.60 -3.53 -7.67
CA SER A 21 -2.67 -4.14 -8.44
C SER A 21 -3.08 -5.50 -7.86
N ALA A 22 -4.33 -5.92 -8.11
CA ALA A 22 -4.83 -7.23 -7.69
C ALA A 22 -5.39 -8.03 -8.88
N LEU A 23 -4.62 -8.11 -9.95
CA LEU A 23 -4.99 -8.76 -11.22
C LEU A 23 -4.71 -10.27 -11.26
N GLY A 24 -4.16 -10.84 -10.19
CA GLY A 24 -3.89 -12.27 -10.10
C GLY A 24 -5.14 -13.12 -9.80
N PRO A 25 -5.01 -14.45 -9.75
CA PRO A 25 -6.10 -15.35 -9.40
C PRO A 25 -6.75 -14.97 -8.05
N GLY A 26 -8.09 -14.95 -8.03
CA GLY A 26 -8.88 -14.56 -6.86
C GLY A 26 -8.96 -13.04 -6.59
N GLY A 27 -8.31 -12.22 -7.43
CA GLY A 27 -8.51 -10.77 -7.47
C GLY A 27 -8.16 -10.03 -6.19
N LEU A 28 -8.91 -8.97 -5.92
CA LEU A 28 -8.75 -8.11 -4.74
C LEU A 28 -8.87 -8.89 -3.42
N GLU A 29 -9.87 -9.75 -3.29
CA GLU A 29 -10.11 -10.46 -2.03
C GLU A 29 -8.99 -11.47 -1.71
N ALA A 30 -8.46 -12.18 -2.71
CA ALA A 30 -7.29 -13.05 -2.48
C ALA A 30 -6.03 -12.25 -2.10
N ARG A 31 -5.79 -11.09 -2.75
CA ARG A 31 -4.67 -10.20 -2.40
C ARG A 31 -4.78 -9.73 -0.94
N LEU A 32 -5.98 -9.37 -0.52
CA LEU A 32 -6.26 -8.89 0.84
C LEU A 32 -6.17 -10.00 1.88
N ALA A 33 -6.71 -11.18 1.59
CA ALA A 33 -6.56 -12.35 2.44
C ALA A 33 -5.07 -12.66 2.66
N ARG A 34 -4.26 -12.58 1.60
CA ARG A 34 -2.80 -12.69 1.72
C ARG A 34 -2.24 -11.60 2.62
N HIS A 35 -2.57 -10.34 2.44
CA HIS A 35 -2.02 -9.25 3.28
C HIS A 35 -2.43 -9.37 4.74
N ARG A 36 -3.65 -9.82 5.05
CA ARG A 36 -4.15 -9.98 6.42
C ARG A 36 -3.56 -11.16 7.17
N ARG A 37 -3.15 -12.23 6.48
CA ARG A 37 -2.51 -13.39 7.12
C ARG A 37 -1.28 -12.91 7.92
N ARG A 38 -1.08 -13.34 9.16
CA ARG A 38 0.15 -12.98 9.91
C ARG A 38 1.28 -13.95 9.60
N GLU A 39 1.00 -15.23 9.74
CA GLU A 39 1.93 -16.30 9.46
C GLU A 39 1.97 -16.62 7.97
N LYS A 40 3.00 -16.13 7.29
CA LYS A 40 3.26 -16.47 5.89
C LYS A 40 4.74 -16.32 5.61
N ARG A 41 5.23 -17.09 4.63
CA ARG A 41 6.53 -16.80 4.01
C ARG A 41 6.44 -15.49 3.21
N PRO A 42 7.24 -14.46 3.54
CA PRO A 42 7.23 -13.20 2.81
C PRO A 42 7.65 -13.43 1.36
N ARG A 43 6.89 -12.89 0.41
CA ARG A 43 7.20 -12.97 -1.02
C ARG A 43 7.33 -11.57 -1.63
N TRP A 44 6.45 -10.66 -1.21
CA TRP A 44 6.43 -9.28 -1.67
C TRP A 44 6.97 -8.37 -0.59
N HIS A 45 7.53 -7.22 -0.98
CA HIS A 45 8.08 -6.26 -0.02
C HIS A 45 7.05 -5.86 1.07
N ILE A 46 5.78 -5.71 0.70
CA ILE A 46 4.68 -5.43 1.64
C ILE A 46 4.50 -6.55 2.68
N ASP A 47 4.79 -7.82 2.36
CA ASP A 47 4.68 -8.90 3.34
C ASP A 47 5.69 -8.76 4.49
N TYR A 48 6.85 -8.16 4.24
CA TYR A 48 7.85 -7.86 5.29
C TYR A 48 7.36 -6.73 6.20
N LEU A 49 6.82 -5.66 5.60
CA LEU A 49 6.28 -4.53 6.34
C LEU A 49 5.10 -4.95 7.23
N LEU A 50 4.20 -5.78 6.70
CA LEU A 50 3.01 -6.25 7.42
C LEU A 50 3.30 -7.22 8.59
N GLN A 51 4.54 -7.63 8.80
CA GLN A 51 4.93 -8.31 10.04
C GLN A 51 5.00 -7.35 11.23
N ARG A 52 5.23 -6.05 10.98
CA ARG A 52 5.34 -5.00 12.00
C ARG A 52 4.29 -3.90 11.89
N ALA A 53 3.60 -3.80 10.77
CA ALA A 53 2.52 -2.86 10.53
C ALA A 53 1.16 -3.57 10.41
N ALA A 54 0.10 -2.91 10.87
CA ALA A 54 -1.26 -3.41 10.72
C ALA A 54 -1.97 -2.68 9.55
N PRO A 55 -2.59 -3.40 8.60
CA PRO A 55 -3.49 -2.79 7.63
C PRO A 55 -4.69 -2.16 8.35
N VAL A 56 -4.97 -0.89 8.08
CA VAL A 56 -6.08 -0.14 8.71
C VAL A 56 -7.20 0.23 7.73
N GLU A 57 -6.88 0.34 6.45
CA GLU A 57 -7.84 0.74 5.42
C GLU A 57 -7.39 0.23 4.05
N VAL A 58 -8.36 -0.02 3.18
CA VAL A 58 -8.12 -0.43 1.78
C VAL A 58 -8.85 0.54 0.89
N TRP A 59 -8.11 1.10 -0.06
CA TRP A 59 -8.61 1.94 -1.12
C TRP A 59 -8.52 1.17 -2.43
N SER A 60 -9.62 1.09 -3.18
CA SER A 60 -9.68 0.24 -4.36
C SER A 60 -10.58 0.80 -5.43
N VAL A 61 -10.18 0.57 -6.68
CA VAL A 61 -10.97 0.80 -7.89
C VAL A 61 -10.91 -0.49 -8.70
N ALA A 62 -12.06 -0.96 -9.19
CA ALA A 62 -12.08 -2.00 -10.20
C ALA A 62 -11.93 -1.32 -11.57
N SER A 63 -10.82 -1.61 -12.27
CA SER A 63 -10.52 -1.04 -13.59
C SER A 63 -9.76 -2.07 -14.43
N GLY A 64 -9.94 -1.99 -15.76
CA GLY A 64 -9.10 -2.71 -16.72
C GLY A 64 -7.75 -2.03 -16.98
N GLU A 65 -7.57 -0.81 -16.47
CA GLU A 65 -6.36 -0.02 -16.66
C GLU A 65 -5.29 -0.31 -15.59
N ARG A 66 -4.02 -0.15 -15.97
CA ARG A 66 -2.88 -0.28 -15.06
C ARG A 66 -2.63 1.04 -14.33
N LEU A 67 -3.40 1.29 -13.27
CA LEU A 67 -3.37 2.54 -12.50
C LEU A 67 -2.25 2.63 -11.46
N GLU A 68 -1.53 1.55 -11.17
CA GLU A 68 -0.59 1.44 -10.06
C GLU A 68 0.51 2.53 -10.07
N CYS A 69 1.14 2.77 -11.22
CA CYS A 69 2.18 3.79 -11.36
C CYS A 69 1.64 5.22 -11.27
N LEU A 70 0.46 5.47 -11.86
CA LEU A 70 -0.23 6.76 -11.76
C LEU A 70 -0.53 7.09 -10.30
N TRP A 71 -1.07 6.12 -9.57
CA TRP A 71 -1.36 6.28 -8.16
C TRP A 71 -0.11 6.46 -7.32
N ALA A 72 0.98 5.76 -7.65
CA ALA A 72 2.24 5.90 -6.91
C ALA A 72 2.81 7.32 -7.05
N ARG A 73 2.66 7.94 -8.23
CA ARG A 73 2.94 9.36 -8.43
C ARG A 73 2.01 10.24 -7.61
N ALA A 74 0.69 10.06 -7.72
CA ALA A 74 -0.29 10.86 -6.99
C ALA A 74 -0.09 10.82 -5.47
N ALA A 75 0.21 9.64 -4.90
CA ALA A 75 0.50 9.47 -3.49
C ALA A 75 1.73 10.27 -3.04
N ARG A 76 2.76 10.39 -3.88
CA ARG A 76 3.97 11.16 -3.59
C ARG A 76 3.76 12.67 -3.65
N GLU A 77 2.72 13.12 -4.35
CA GLU A 77 2.36 14.54 -4.47
C GLU A 77 1.43 15.00 -3.32
N LEU A 78 1.06 14.10 -2.41
CA LEU A 78 0.29 14.45 -1.22
C LEU A 78 1.17 15.20 -0.19
N PRO A 79 0.58 16.14 0.57
CA PRO A 79 1.28 16.84 1.63
C PRO A 79 1.93 15.88 2.65
N GLY A 80 3.19 16.12 2.97
CA GLY A 80 3.94 15.31 3.95
C GLY A 80 4.39 13.93 3.44
N ALA A 81 4.19 13.61 2.16
CA ALA A 81 4.65 12.37 1.56
C ALA A 81 6.18 12.24 1.63
N ARG A 82 6.66 11.06 2.06
CA ARG A 82 8.08 10.69 2.01
C ARG A 82 8.23 9.29 1.44
N ILE A 83 9.36 9.03 0.76
CA ILE A 83 9.72 7.67 0.34
C ILE A 83 10.59 7.07 1.45
N PRO A 84 10.09 6.10 2.24
CA PRO A 84 10.89 5.48 3.29
C PRO A 84 11.85 4.42 2.73
N VAL A 85 11.50 3.80 1.60
CA VAL A 85 12.26 2.71 0.99
C VAL A 85 12.24 2.85 -0.53
N PRO A 86 13.38 3.20 -1.16
CA PRO A 86 13.53 3.19 -2.61
C PRO A 86 13.31 1.79 -3.20
N GLY A 87 12.67 1.71 -4.37
CA GLY A 87 12.39 0.45 -5.08
C GLY A 87 11.31 -0.43 -4.46
N PHE A 88 10.64 0.03 -3.38
CA PHE A 88 9.66 -0.80 -2.69
C PHE A 88 8.45 -1.08 -3.56
N GLY A 89 8.36 -2.32 -4.05
CA GLY A 89 7.21 -2.80 -4.81
C GLY A 89 7.16 -2.30 -6.25
N SER A 90 8.23 -1.69 -6.73
CA SER A 90 8.37 -1.14 -8.08
C SER A 90 9.44 -1.87 -8.91
N SER A 91 9.66 -3.17 -8.67
CA SER A 91 10.71 -3.94 -9.35
C SER A 91 10.50 -4.12 -10.85
N ASP A 92 9.26 -3.95 -11.33
CA ASP A 92 8.83 -4.11 -12.72
C ASP A 92 8.52 -2.77 -13.40
N CYS A 93 8.82 -1.64 -12.74
CA CYS A 93 8.62 -0.30 -13.29
C CYS A 93 9.73 0.67 -12.85
N ARG A 94 9.64 1.93 -13.29
CA ARG A 94 10.61 2.98 -12.96
C ARG A 94 10.18 3.87 -11.79
N CYS A 95 9.12 3.49 -11.07
CA CYS A 95 8.68 4.24 -9.91
C CYS A 95 9.76 4.23 -8.82
N PRO A 96 10.10 5.39 -8.23
CA PRO A 96 11.02 5.45 -7.10
C PRO A 96 10.60 4.58 -5.92
N SER A 97 9.29 4.42 -5.69
CA SER A 97 8.72 3.49 -4.72
C SER A 97 7.20 3.40 -4.93
N HIS A 98 6.60 2.25 -4.63
CA HIS A 98 5.15 2.09 -4.44
C HIS A 98 4.77 2.11 -2.95
N LEU A 99 5.68 2.57 -2.08
CA LEU A 99 5.43 2.79 -0.67
C LEU A 99 5.68 4.26 -0.33
N VAL A 100 4.68 4.91 0.26
CA VAL A 100 4.77 6.31 0.72
C VAL A 100 4.46 6.37 2.20
N HIS A 101 5.29 7.09 2.95
CA HIS A 101 5.13 7.32 4.39
C HIS A 101 4.54 8.70 4.67
N PHE A 102 3.70 8.78 5.70
CA PHE A 102 3.11 9.99 6.24
C PHE A 102 3.12 9.96 7.77
N ALA A 103 3.42 11.09 8.43
CA ALA A 103 3.33 11.19 9.88
C ALA A 103 1.88 11.11 10.40
N ALA A 104 0.91 11.56 9.59
CA ALA A 104 -0.53 11.51 9.88
C ALA A 104 -1.27 10.73 8.78
N LYS A 105 -2.47 10.24 9.06
CA LYS A 105 -3.24 9.44 8.09
C LYS A 105 -3.56 10.29 6.86
N PRO A 106 -3.16 9.87 5.64
CA PRO A 106 -3.50 10.62 4.44
C PRO A 106 -5.02 10.58 4.20
N SER A 107 -5.56 11.67 3.64
CA SER A 107 -6.98 11.77 3.29
C SER A 107 -7.31 10.93 2.06
N PRO A 108 -8.26 9.97 2.13
CA PRO A 108 -8.70 9.21 0.97
C PRO A 108 -9.30 10.11 -0.13
N ALA A 109 -9.99 11.18 0.25
CA ALA A 109 -10.61 12.11 -0.69
C ALA A 109 -9.55 12.90 -1.47
N LEU A 110 -8.55 13.44 -0.77
CA LEU A 110 -7.45 14.16 -1.40
C LEU A 110 -6.63 13.24 -2.32
N PHE A 111 -6.40 12.00 -1.89
CA PHE A 111 -5.75 11.01 -2.75
C PHE A 111 -6.57 10.72 -4.01
N ALA A 112 -7.88 10.47 -3.88
CA ALA A 112 -8.74 10.16 -5.02
C ALA A 112 -8.76 11.30 -6.06
N GLU A 113 -8.80 12.55 -5.59
CA GLU A 113 -8.69 13.75 -6.43
C GLU A 113 -7.37 13.78 -7.19
N ARG A 114 -6.23 13.62 -6.51
CA ARG A 114 -4.91 13.62 -7.15
C ARG A 114 -4.67 12.43 -8.06
N ALA A 115 -5.28 11.30 -7.76
CA ALA A 115 -5.20 10.09 -8.56
C ALA A 115 -6.11 10.12 -9.80
N GLY A 116 -6.92 11.17 -9.96
CA GLY A 116 -7.87 11.30 -11.08
C GLY A 116 -8.96 10.24 -11.09
N VAL A 117 -9.30 9.68 -9.93
CA VAL A 117 -10.29 8.60 -9.84
C VAL A 117 -11.70 9.21 -9.88
N PRO A 118 -12.58 8.81 -10.82
CA PRO A 118 -13.95 9.30 -10.87
C PRO A 118 -14.71 9.07 -9.56
N ARG A 119 -15.55 10.05 -9.18
CA ARG A 119 -16.44 9.92 -8.02
C ARG A 119 -17.30 8.66 -8.15
N GLY A 120 -17.49 7.94 -7.03
CA GLY A 120 -18.27 6.69 -6.98
C GLY A 120 -17.49 5.40 -7.33
N HIS A 121 -16.33 5.50 -7.97
CA HIS A 121 -15.51 4.33 -8.33
C HIS A 121 -14.46 3.98 -7.26
N PHE A 122 -14.10 4.99 -6.46
CA PHE A 122 -13.17 4.84 -5.34
C PHE A 122 -13.87 4.26 -4.12
N ARG A 123 -13.57 3.00 -3.80
CA ARG A 123 -14.10 2.33 -2.61
C ARG A 123 -13.09 2.41 -1.47
N VAL A 124 -13.55 2.88 -0.31
CA VAL A 124 -12.78 2.90 0.93
C VAL A 124 -13.39 1.89 1.89
N ARG A 125 -12.59 0.93 2.36
CA ARG A 125 -13.00 -0.06 3.36
C ARG A 125 -12.06 0.01 4.56
N LYS A 126 -12.59 0.41 5.72
CA LYS A 126 -11.88 0.29 7.00
C LYS A 126 -11.65 -1.17 7.34
N LEU A 127 -10.47 -1.47 7.86
CA LEU A 127 -10.15 -2.79 8.39
C LEU A 127 -10.23 -2.71 9.90
N SER A 128 -11.02 -3.60 10.50
CA SER A 128 -11.01 -3.80 11.95
C SER A 128 -9.62 -4.28 12.37
N LYS A 129 -9.15 -3.81 13.54
CA LYS A 129 -7.96 -4.40 14.16
C LYS A 129 -8.21 -5.91 14.29
N PRO A 130 -7.25 -6.77 13.91
CA PRO A 130 -7.32 -8.16 14.36
C PRO A 130 -7.37 -8.11 15.90
N ARG A 131 -8.34 -8.83 16.50
CA ARG A 131 -8.36 -9.04 17.95
C ARG A 131 -6.95 -9.48 18.35
N SER A 132 -6.26 -8.66 19.12
CA SER A 132 -5.12 -9.10 19.89
C SER A 132 -5.70 -10.05 20.94
N GLU A 133 -5.48 -11.35 20.78
CA GLU A 133 -5.45 -12.24 21.94
C GLU A 133 -4.23 -11.80 22.77
N GLU A 134 -4.50 -11.52 24.04
CA GLU A 134 -3.53 -11.24 25.10
C GLU A 134 -2.56 -12.41 25.31
#